data_AF-D1B6D1-F1
#
_entry.id   AF-D1B6D1-F1
#
_cell.length_a   1.000
_cell.length_b   1.000
_cell.length_c   1.000
_cell.angle_alpha   90.00
_cell.angle_beta   90.00
_cell.angle_gamma   90.00
#
_symmetry.space_group_name_H-M   'P 1'
#
loop_
_entity.id
_entity.type
_entity.pdbx_description
1 polymer ?
#
loop_
_entity_poly.entity_id
_entity_poly.type
_entity_poly.pdbx_seq_one_letter_code
_entity_poly.pdbx_strand_id
1 'polypeptide(L)'
;MNTPSELVESRPKILDPSAMQDLLEKTRLVARALQNRKDRGAPDYSKLSRLLCDLSAANVYIVSRDGRILGYAWISSYDCPIMVDILSSNTLPSGYMDRLNQYHESVLNHTDNGMCAYTDQPCTYSNKHVLYVPINGGGDRLGTLILARFGCPFDTRDLVLAEYLATVVGLEILHDRSRSIEERGRERLVVQMAMRALSYSEVESVRHIIQDLGGSEGVVVASKVADRVGVTRSVIVNALRKLSSAGIIESRSLGMKGTYIKVISSLFLEELGIEE
;
A
#
# COMPACT_ATOMS: atom_id res chain seq x y z
N MET A 1 -20.00 -36.32 -28.64
CA MET A 1 -21.20 -36.20 -27.79
C MET A 1 -21.74 -34.80 -27.99
N ASN A 2 -23.01 -34.65 -28.42
CA ASN A 2 -23.64 -33.34 -28.52
C ASN A 2 -24.26 -33.01 -27.16
N THR A 3 -24.19 -31.74 -26.76
CA THR A 3 -24.87 -31.25 -25.56
C THR A 3 -26.38 -31.47 -25.74
N PRO A 4 -27.07 -32.13 -24.78
CA PRO A 4 -28.53 -32.27 -24.79
C PRO A 4 -29.22 -30.92 -25.04
N SER A 5 -30.23 -30.90 -25.92
CA SER A 5 -31.00 -29.70 -26.28
C SER A 5 -31.64 -29.04 -25.07
N GLU A 6 -32.11 -29.83 -24.11
CA GLU A 6 -32.67 -29.37 -22.83
C GLU A 6 -31.68 -28.52 -22.01
N LEU A 7 -30.37 -28.83 -22.07
CA LEU A 7 -29.32 -28.06 -21.40
C LEU A 7 -28.96 -26.76 -22.14
N VAL A 8 -29.20 -26.71 -23.45
CA VAL A 8 -28.98 -25.49 -24.24
C VAL A 8 -30.16 -24.53 -24.07
N GLU A 9 -31.39 -25.05 -24.04
CA GLU A 9 -32.62 -24.27 -23.89
C GLU A 9 -32.83 -23.71 -22.48
N SER A 10 -32.29 -24.39 -21.46
CA SER A 10 -32.33 -23.92 -20.06
C SER A 10 -31.36 -22.77 -19.76
N ARG A 11 -30.47 -22.40 -20.70
CA ARG A 11 -29.57 -21.27 -20.50
C ARG A 11 -30.34 -19.95 -20.54
N PRO A 12 -30.15 -19.06 -19.55
CA PRO A 12 -30.73 -17.72 -19.60
C PRO A 12 -30.33 -17.01 -20.89
N LYS A 13 -31.31 -16.48 -21.62
CA LYS A 13 -31.05 -15.71 -22.84
C LYS A 13 -30.47 -14.36 -22.46
N ILE A 14 -29.37 -13.97 -23.10
CA ILE A 14 -28.81 -12.63 -22.98
C ILE A 14 -29.72 -11.70 -23.79
N LEU A 15 -30.43 -10.81 -23.10
CA LEU A 15 -31.39 -9.87 -23.71
C LEU A 15 -30.68 -8.76 -24.50
N ASP A 16 -29.50 -8.33 -24.03
CA ASP A 16 -28.66 -7.34 -24.71
C ASP A 16 -27.24 -7.89 -24.94
N PRO A 17 -26.98 -8.54 -26.09
CA PRO A 17 -25.66 -9.05 -26.43
C PRO A 17 -24.60 -7.96 -26.56
N SER A 18 -24.98 -6.74 -26.96
CA SER A 18 -24.04 -5.63 -27.16
C SER A 18 -23.52 -5.12 -25.83
N ALA A 19 -24.40 -4.91 -24.84
CA ALA A 19 -23.98 -4.50 -23.50
C ALA A 19 -23.12 -5.55 -22.81
N MET A 20 -23.40 -6.83 -23.02
CA MET A 20 -22.59 -7.92 -22.47
C MET A 20 -21.20 -7.98 -23.14
N GLN A 21 -21.14 -7.75 -24.45
CA GLN A 21 -19.87 -7.68 -25.18
C GLN A 21 -19.01 -6.50 -24.72
N ASP A 22 -19.60 -5.31 -24.49
CA ASP A 22 -18.90 -4.15 -23.90
C ASP A 22 -18.31 -4.49 -22.52
N LEU A 23 -19.09 -5.12 -21.64
CA LEU A 23 -18.61 -5.55 -20.33
C LEU A 23 -17.45 -6.54 -20.43
N LEU A 24 -17.54 -7.50 -21.36
CA LEU A 24 -16.46 -8.48 -21.61
C LEU A 24 -15.18 -7.79 -22.11
N GLU A 25 -15.29 -6.77 -22.96
CA GLU A 25 -14.14 -6.02 -23.45
C GLU A 25 -13.49 -5.21 -22.32
N LYS A 26 -14.28 -4.55 -21.48
CA LYS A 26 -13.81 -3.83 -20.30
C LYS A 26 -13.08 -4.75 -19.31
N THR A 27 -13.65 -5.91 -18.99
CA THR A 27 -12.99 -6.89 -18.10
C THR A 27 -11.69 -7.43 -18.70
N ARG A 28 -11.61 -7.64 -20.01
CA ARG A 28 -10.35 -8.01 -20.71
C ARG A 28 -9.31 -6.91 -20.71
N LEU A 29 -9.71 -5.63 -20.78
CA LEU A 29 -8.80 -4.50 -20.66
C LEU A 29 -8.15 -4.47 -19.27
N VAL A 30 -8.94 -4.68 -18.22
CA VAL A 30 -8.46 -4.78 -16.84
C VAL A 30 -7.47 -5.94 -16.71
N ALA A 31 -7.85 -7.15 -17.15
CA ALA A 31 -6.97 -8.32 -17.07
C ALA A 31 -5.62 -8.08 -17.77
N ARG A 32 -5.62 -7.48 -18.96
CA ARG A 32 -4.38 -7.12 -19.67
C ARG A 32 -3.56 -6.07 -18.93
N ALA A 33 -4.19 -5.07 -18.33
CA ALA A 33 -3.50 -4.04 -17.57
C ALA A 33 -2.77 -4.61 -16.33
N LEU A 34 -3.35 -5.62 -15.69
CA LEU A 34 -2.75 -6.35 -14.57
C LEU A 34 -1.62 -7.29 -15.04
N GLN A 35 -1.87 -8.09 -16.08
CA GLN A 35 -0.90 -9.06 -16.60
C GLN A 35 0.36 -8.40 -17.18
N ASN A 36 0.23 -7.21 -17.76
CA ASN A 36 1.35 -6.47 -18.34
C ASN A 36 2.26 -5.81 -17.31
N ARG A 37 2.01 -5.98 -16.01
CA ARG A 37 2.96 -5.61 -14.97
C ARG A 37 4.16 -6.54 -15.00
N LYS A 38 5.20 -6.10 -15.71
CA LYS A 38 6.52 -6.74 -15.73
C LYS A 38 7.27 -6.58 -14.41
N ASP A 39 6.90 -5.58 -13.61
CA ASP A 39 7.59 -5.25 -12.38
C ASP A 39 6.84 -5.85 -11.18
N ARG A 40 7.55 -6.56 -10.30
CA ARG A 40 7.02 -7.05 -9.00
C ARG A 40 6.94 -5.92 -7.96
N GLY A 41 6.97 -4.67 -8.44
CA GLY A 41 6.87 -3.39 -7.73
C GLY A 41 5.67 -3.26 -6.80
N ALA A 42 5.66 -2.21 -5.97
CA ALA A 42 4.49 -1.84 -5.18
C ALA A 42 3.30 -1.56 -6.11
N PRO A 43 2.06 -1.78 -5.66
CA PRO A 43 0.88 -1.50 -6.46
C PRO A 43 0.77 -0.01 -6.80
N ASP A 44 0.86 0.30 -8.09
CA ASP A 44 0.47 1.59 -8.64
C ASP A 44 -1.06 1.74 -8.64
N TYR A 45 -1.59 2.16 -7.48
CA TYR A 45 -3.00 2.49 -7.29
C TYR A 45 -3.46 3.68 -8.15
N SER A 46 -2.55 4.58 -8.56
CA SER A 46 -2.88 5.73 -9.40
C SER A 46 -3.24 5.27 -10.82
N LYS A 47 -2.44 4.38 -11.39
CA LYS A 47 -2.71 3.79 -12.70
C LYS A 47 -3.96 2.93 -12.68
N LEU A 48 -4.18 2.17 -11.60
CA LEU A 48 -5.43 1.43 -11.41
C LEU A 48 -6.61 2.40 -11.37
N SER A 49 -6.60 3.39 -10.49
CA SER A 49 -7.69 4.37 -10.35
C SER A 49 -8.01 5.07 -11.68
N ARG A 50 -7.00 5.43 -12.48
CA ARG A 50 -7.21 6.01 -13.81
C ARG A 50 -7.87 5.04 -14.79
N LEU A 51 -7.41 3.78 -14.84
CA LEU A 51 -8.07 2.75 -15.64
C LEU A 51 -9.53 2.54 -15.23
N LEU A 52 -9.81 2.50 -13.92
CA LEU A 52 -11.15 2.38 -13.37
C LEU A 52 -12.03 3.57 -13.79
N CYS A 53 -11.47 4.78 -13.71
CA CYS A 53 -12.14 6.02 -14.10
C CYS A 53 -12.52 6.01 -15.57
N ASP A 54 -11.60 5.64 -16.46
CA ASP A 54 -11.84 5.58 -17.90
C ASP A 54 -12.90 4.53 -18.27
N LEU A 55 -12.88 3.36 -17.63
CA LEU A 55 -13.81 2.25 -17.92
C LEU A 55 -15.23 2.51 -17.40
N SER A 56 -15.37 3.22 -16.29
CA SER A 56 -16.66 3.49 -15.63
C SER A 56 -17.24 4.88 -15.95
N ALA A 57 -16.48 5.73 -16.64
CA ALA A 57 -16.81 7.13 -16.85
C ALA A 57 -17.29 7.80 -15.54
N ALA A 58 -16.55 7.54 -14.46
CA ALA A 58 -16.83 8.02 -13.11
C ALA A 58 -15.53 8.43 -12.41
N ASN A 59 -15.64 9.37 -11.48
CA ASN A 59 -14.55 9.63 -10.53
C ASN A 59 -14.36 8.40 -9.65
N VAL A 60 -13.12 8.03 -9.39
CA VAL A 60 -12.77 6.83 -8.62
C VAL A 60 -11.90 7.20 -7.44
N TYR A 61 -12.19 6.57 -6.29
CA TYR A 61 -11.36 6.63 -5.09
C TYR A 61 -11.20 5.23 -4.52
N ILE A 62 -9.96 4.83 -4.29
CA ILE A 62 -9.59 3.60 -3.58
C ILE A 62 -9.16 4.02 -2.18
N VAL A 63 -9.92 3.60 -1.18
CA VAL A 63 -9.73 4.03 0.20
C VAL A 63 -9.45 2.81 1.07
N SER A 64 -8.43 2.89 1.91
CA SER A 64 -8.15 1.87 2.91
C SER A 64 -9.18 1.89 4.04
N ARG A 65 -9.22 0.81 4.83
CA ARG A 65 -10.14 0.70 5.98
C ARG A 65 -9.97 1.82 7.02
N ASP A 66 -8.75 2.33 7.21
CA ASP A 66 -8.42 3.44 8.12
C ASP A 66 -8.65 4.84 7.50
N GLY A 67 -9.09 4.92 6.25
CA GLY A 67 -9.48 6.17 5.60
C GLY A 67 -8.41 6.83 4.74
N ARG A 68 -7.22 6.23 4.61
CA ARG A 68 -6.19 6.71 3.70
C ARG A 68 -6.63 6.50 2.25
N ILE A 69 -6.38 7.50 1.42
CA ILE A 69 -6.64 7.41 -0.01
C ILE A 69 -5.41 6.74 -0.64
N LEU A 70 -5.60 5.52 -1.13
CA LEU A 70 -4.54 4.74 -1.78
C LEU A 70 -4.32 5.21 -3.22
N GLY A 71 -5.40 5.57 -3.89
CA GLY A 71 -5.38 6.13 -5.25
C GLY A 71 -6.72 6.76 -5.61
N TYR A 72 -6.68 7.69 -6.56
CA TYR A 72 -7.88 8.32 -7.09
C TYR A 72 -7.67 8.74 -8.54
N ALA A 73 -8.78 8.96 -9.24
CA ALA A 73 -8.78 9.57 -10.57
C ALA A 73 -10.10 10.30 -10.82
N TRP A 74 -10.01 11.41 -11.54
CA TRP A 74 -11.15 12.23 -11.91
C TRP A 74 -11.35 12.29 -13.41
N ILE A 75 -12.60 12.46 -13.81
CA ILE A 75 -12.96 12.91 -15.15
C ILE A 75 -12.54 14.40 -15.25
N SER A 76 -12.04 14.80 -16.42
CA SER A 76 -11.41 16.11 -16.69
C SER A 76 -12.25 17.36 -16.38
N SER A 77 -13.53 17.22 -16.04
CA SER A 77 -14.47 18.31 -15.74
C SER A 77 -14.87 18.42 -14.27
N TYR A 78 -14.28 17.63 -13.37
CA TYR A 78 -14.63 17.66 -11.94
C TYR A 78 -13.81 18.70 -11.16
N ASP A 79 -14.49 19.59 -10.45
CA ASP A 79 -13.88 20.61 -9.60
C ASP A 79 -14.67 20.77 -8.29
N CYS A 80 -14.20 20.14 -7.21
CA CYS A 80 -14.82 20.27 -5.89
C CYS A 80 -13.77 20.70 -4.88
N PRO A 81 -13.79 21.96 -4.39
CA PRO A 81 -12.79 22.48 -3.46
C PRO A 81 -12.64 21.63 -2.19
N ILE A 82 -13.77 21.18 -1.61
CA ILE A 82 -13.77 20.31 -0.43
C ILE A 82 -12.99 19.01 -0.71
N MET A 83 -13.17 18.42 -1.90
CA MET A 83 -12.44 17.20 -2.25
C MET A 83 -10.98 17.46 -2.58
N VAL A 84 -10.63 18.61 -3.17
CA VAL A 84 -9.23 19.01 -3.36
C VAL A 84 -8.50 19.08 -2.02
N ASP A 85 -9.12 19.70 -1.01
CA ASP A 85 -8.56 19.81 0.34
C ASP A 85 -8.39 18.43 0.99
N ILE A 86 -9.41 17.57 0.90
CA ILE A 86 -9.35 16.20 1.41
C ILE A 86 -8.23 15.40 0.73
N LEU A 87 -8.10 15.50 -0.60
CA LEU A 87 -7.03 14.83 -1.34
C LEU A 87 -5.65 15.34 -0.94
N SER A 88 -5.50 16.62 -0.59
CA SER A 88 -4.23 17.18 -0.10
C SER A 88 -3.79 16.56 1.24
N SER A 89 -4.75 16.23 2.12
CA SER A 89 -4.51 15.50 3.37
C SER A 89 -4.41 13.97 3.21
N ASN A 90 -4.69 13.46 2.01
CA ASN A 90 -4.71 12.04 1.64
C ASN A 90 -5.54 11.13 2.57
N THR A 91 -6.52 11.69 3.29
CA THR A 91 -7.29 10.99 4.32
C THR A 91 -8.74 11.47 4.31
N LEU A 92 -9.70 10.54 4.30
CA LEU A 92 -11.12 10.88 4.38
C LEU A 92 -11.55 11.20 5.83
N PRO A 93 -12.59 12.05 6.02
CA PRO A 93 -13.13 12.35 7.34
C PRO A 93 -13.60 11.09 8.09
N SER A 94 -13.29 11.01 9.38
CA SER A 94 -13.61 9.84 10.22
C SER A 94 -15.10 9.49 10.23
N GLY A 95 -15.99 10.48 10.40
CA GLY A 95 -17.43 10.23 10.39
C GLY A 95 -17.97 9.74 9.02
N TYR A 96 -17.27 10.03 7.92
CA TYR A 96 -17.58 9.44 6.62
C TYR A 96 -17.08 7.99 6.54
N MET A 97 -15.87 7.73 7.05
CA MET A 97 -15.30 6.38 7.11
C MET A 97 -16.11 5.42 7.98
N ASP A 98 -16.61 5.87 9.13
CA ASP A 98 -17.45 5.06 10.02
C ASP A 98 -18.72 4.59 9.31
N ARG A 99 -19.35 5.46 8.51
CA ARG A 99 -20.50 5.09 7.68
C ARG A 99 -20.11 4.14 6.56
N LEU A 100 -19.02 4.41 5.83
CA LEU A 100 -18.55 3.52 4.76
C LEU A 100 -18.26 2.11 5.26
N ASN A 101 -17.64 2.00 6.44
CA ASN A 101 -17.25 0.73 7.04
C ASN A 101 -18.45 -0.13 7.50
N GLN A 102 -19.65 0.44 7.60
CA GLN A 102 -20.90 -0.30 7.91
C GLN A 102 -21.49 -1.01 6.69
N TYR A 103 -21.17 -0.58 5.46
CA TYR A 103 -21.68 -1.22 4.26
C TYR A 103 -20.91 -2.52 3.97
N HIS A 104 -21.52 -3.68 4.25
CA HIS A 104 -20.92 -5.00 3.97
C HIS A 104 -21.16 -5.50 2.54
N GLU A 105 -22.13 -4.92 1.85
CA GLU A 105 -22.45 -5.18 0.45
C GLU A 105 -22.35 -3.89 -0.37
N SER A 106 -22.30 -4.03 -1.70
CA SER A 106 -22.23 -2.89 -2.60
C SER A 106 -23.52 -2.07 -2.57
N VAL A 107 -23.38 -0.75 -2.52
CA VAL A 107 -24.50 0.19 -2.51
C VAL A 107 -24.54 0.95 -3.83
N LEU A 108 -25.57 0.70 -4.63
CA LEU A 108 -25.76 1.32 -5.94
C LEU A 108 -26.54 2.64 -5.83
N ASN A 109 -26.02 3.69 -6.47
CA ASN A 109 -26.67 5.02 -6.55
C ASN A 109 -27.00 5.65 -5.19
N HIS A 110 -26.09 5.53 -4.22
CA HIS A 110 -26.19 6.28 -2.97
C HIS A 110 -26.27 7.78 -3.24
N THR A 111 -27.16 8.46 -2.52
CA THR A 111 -27.33 9.91 -2.57
C THR A 111 -27.37 10.46 -1.16
N ASP A 112 -26.81 11.66 -0.97
CA ASP A 112 -26.85 12.38 0.30
C ASP A 112 -28.02 13.38 0.33
N ASN A 113 -29.05 13.18 -0.50
CA ASN A 113 -30.24 14.04 -0.62
C ASN A 113 -29.91 15.54 -0.80
N GLY A 114 -28.88 15.83 -1.60
CA GLY A 114 -28.43 17.20 -1.86
C GLY A 114 -27.46 17.78 -0.82
N MET A 115 -27.15 17.05 0.25
CA MET A 115 -26.10 17.42 1.20
C MET A 115 -24.72 16.96 0.73
N CYS A 116 -23.66 17.57 1.24
CA CYS A 116 -22.30 17.15 1.00
C CYS A 116 -22.00 15.85 1.78
N ALA A 117 -21.32 14.89 1.14
CA ALA A 117 -20.96 13.63 1.78
C ALA A 117 -19.96 13.82 2.95
N TYR A 118 -19.16 14.89 2.86
CA TYR A 118 -17.98 15.12 3.69
C TYR A 118 -18.18 16.22 4.75
N THR A 119 -19.26 17.00 4.63
CA THR A 119 -19.53 18.18 5.48
C THR A 119 -21.05 18.36 5.64
N ASP A 120 -21.51 19.08 6.65
CA ASP A 120 -22.94 19.35 6.87
C ASP A 120 -23.52 20.50 6.01
N GLN A 121 -22.90 20.79 4.86
CA GLN A 121 -23.33 21.85 3.95
C GLN A 121 -24.05 21.29 2.71
N PRO A 122 -24.95 22.06 2.07
CA PRO A 122 -25.53 21.68 0.77
C PRO A 122 -24.44 21.44 -0.28
N CYS A 123 -24.59 20.42 -1.10
CA CYS A 123 -23.65 20.11 -2.17
C CYS A 123 -23.98 20.91 -3.43
N THR A 124 -22.97 21.58 -3.99
CA THR A 124 -23.06 22.23 -5.32
C THR A 124 -23.46 21.25 -6.42
N TYR A 125 -23.12 19.96 -6.24
CA TYR A 125 -23.40 18.89 -7.18
C TYR A 125 -24.52 17.99 -6.66
N SER A 126 -25.77 18.48 -6.72
CA SER A 126 -26.94 17.78 -6.19
C SER A 126 -27.33 16.51 -6.97
N ASN A 127 -27.02 16.44 -8.28
CA ASN A 127 -27.28 15.27 -9.12
C ASN A 127 -26.09 14.30 -9.15
N LYS A 128 -25.58 13.96 -7.97
CA LYS A 128 -24.45 13.05 -7.75
C LYS A 128 -24.97 11.65 -7.47
N HIS A 129 -24.51 10.69 -8.25
CA HIS A 129 -24.73 9.27 -7.99
C HIS A 129 -23.42 8.66 -7.50
N VAL A 130 -23.49 7.92 -6.40
CA VAL A 130 -22.32 7.27 -5.81
C VAL A 130 -22.54 5.76 -5.75
N LEU A 131 -21.51 5.02 -6.11
CA LEU A 131 -21.45 3.57 -5.96
C LEU A 131 -20.36 3.24 -4.95
N TYR A 132 -20.76 2.59 -3.85
CA TYR A 132 -19.84 2.07 -2.84
C TYR A 132 -19.67 0.58 -3.03
N VAL A 133 -18.43 0.12 -3.12
CA VAL A 133 -18.09 -1.30 -3.25
C VAL A 133 -17.07 -1.66 -2.18
N PRO A 134 -17.41 -2.50 -1.19
CA PRO A 134 -16.45 -2.98 -0.20
C PRO A 134 -15.31 -3.75 -0.87
N ILE A 135 -14.07 -3.43 -0.50
CA ILE A 135 -12.90 -4.18 -0.96
C ILE A 135 -12.58 -5.23 0.11
N ASN A 136 -12.87 -6.48 -0.20
CA ASN A 136 -12.63 -7.61 0.69
C ASN A 136 -11.51 -8.51 0.14
N GLY A 137 -10.72 -9.11 1.01
CA GLY A 137 -9.68 -10.07 0.63
C GLY A 137 -9.15 -10.85 1.82
N GLY A 138 -8.88 -12.14 1.64
CA GLY A 138 -8.38 -13.01 2.70
C GLY A 138 -9.36 -13.22 3.86
N GLY A 139 -10.64 -12.93 3.67
CA GLY A 139 -11.67 -12.95 4.73
C GLY A 139 -11.86 -11.63 5.47
N ASP A 140 -11.01 -10.63 5.20
CA ASP A 140 -11.04 -9.33 5.86
C ASP A 140 -11.51 -8.21 4.93
N ARG A 141 -12.08 -7.15 5.52
CA ARG A 141 -12.30 -5.88 4.83
C ARG A 141 -10.99 -5.10 4.73
N LEU A 142 -10.55 -4.86 3.50
CA LEU A 142 -9.32 -4.14 3.19
C LEU A 142 -9.56 -2.65 2.98
N GLY A 143 -10.74 -2.27 2.47
CA GLY A 143 -11.08 -0.90 2.16
C GLY A 143 -12.44 -0.73 1.49
N THR A 144 -12.60 0.35 0.77
CA THR A 144 -13.80 0.69 -0.02
C THR A 144 -13.38 1.32 -1.34
N LEU A 145 -13.96 0.83 -2.44
CA LEU A 145 -13.92 1.44 -3.75
C LEU A 145 -15.13 2.36 -3.88
N ILE A 146 -14.90 3.62 -4.23
CA ILE A 146 -15.94 4.63 -4.37
C ILE A 146 -15.93 5.11 -5.82
N LEU A 147 -17.06 5.01 -6.50
CA LEU A 147 -17.28 5.61 -7.81
C LEU A 147 -18.32 6.72 -7.67
N ALA A 148 -18.04 7.88 -8.27
CA ALA A 148 -18.97 9.00 -8.27
C ALA A 148 -19.09 9.59 -9.67
N ARG A 149 -20.32 9.72 -10.19
CA ARG A 149 -20.60 10.42 -11.44
C ARG A 149 -21.84 11.30 -11.31
N PHE A 150 -22.00 12.23 -12.24
CA PHE A 150 -23.06 13.22 -12.22
C PHE A 150 -24.00 13.02 -13.40
N GLY A 151 -25.30 13.28 -13.22
CA GLY A 151 -26.27 13.26 -14.31
C GLY A 151 -26.82 11.88 -14.69
N CYS A 152 -26.00 10.84 -14.65
CA CYS A 152 -26.38 9.48 -15.05
C CYS A 152 -26.24 8.50 -13.86
N PRO A 153 -27.31 7.80 -13.44
CA PRO A 153 -27.23 6.79 -12.39
C PRO A 153 -26.47 5.55 -12.88
N PHE A 154 -25.75 4.89 -11.99
CA PHE A 154 -25.11 3.60 -12.20
C PHE A 154 -26.15 2.50 -12.45
N ASP A 155 -25.84 1.59 -13.37
CA ASP A 155 -26.65 0.41 -13.66
C ASP A 155 -25.99 -0.88 -13.12
N THR A 156 -26.64 -2.02 -13.32
CA THR A 156 -26.12 -3.32 -12.87
C THR A 156 -24.81 -3.70 -13.56
N ARG A 157 -24.57 -3.26 -14.80
CA ARG A 157 -23.31 -3.53 -15.51
C ARG A 157 -22.17 -2.75 -14.87
N ASP A 158 -22.41 -1.50 -14.49
CA ASP A 158 -21.45 -0.70 -13.74
C ASP A 158 -21.12 -1.36 -12.39
N LEU A 159 -22.13 -1.90 -11.70
CA LEU A 159 -21.95 -2.63 -10.44
C LEU A 159 -21.10 -3.89 -10.62
N VAL A 160 -21.41 -4.74 -11.60
CA VAL A 160 -20.63 -5.96 -11.90
C VAL A 160 -19.18 -5.62 -12.20
N LEU A 161 -18.97 -4.57 -13.01
CA LEU A 161 -17.63 -4.09 -13.32
C LEU A 161 -16.92 -3.60 -12.06
N ALA A 162 -17.58 -2.79 -11.22
CA ALA A 162 -16.99 -2.24 -10.00
C ALA A 162 -16.65 -3.33 -8.96
N GLU A 163 -17.46 -4.38 -8.80
CA GLU A 163 -17.17 -5.51 -7.91
C GLU A 163 -16.00 -6.37 -8.39
N TYR A 164 -15.95 -6.63 -9.70
CA TYR A 164 -14.79 -7.29 -10.32
C TYR A 164 -13.51 -6.48 -10.07
N LEU A 165 -13.59 -5.16 -10.24
CA LEU A 165 -12.49 -4.24 -10.03
C LEU A 165 -12.07 -4.14 -8.55
N ALA A 166 -13.04 -4.11 -7.63
CA ALA A 166 -12.76 -4.14 -6.20
C ALA A 166 -12.05 -5.43 -5.79
N THR A 167 -12.43 -6.57 -6.37
CA THR A 167 -11.74 -7.86 -6.15
C THR A 167 -10.29 -7.79 -6.62
N VAL A 168 -10.05 -7.24 -7.82
CA VAL A 168 -8.70 -7.01 -8.36
C VAL A 168 -7.87 -6.12 -7.44
N VAL A 169 -8.43 -4.99 -6.98
CA VAL A 169 -7.74 -4.08 -6.06
C VAL A 169 -7.46 -4.78 -4.72
N GLY A 170 -8.37 -5.61 -4.22
CA GLY A 170 -8.16 -6.42 -3.03
C GLY A 170 -6.96 -7.36 -3.17
N LEU A 171 -6.82 -8.03 -4.31
CA LEU A 171 -5.65 -8.88 -4.60
C LEU A 171 -4.34 -8.08 -4.59
N GLU A 172 -4.34 -6.88 -5.16
CA GLU A 172 -3.17 -5.99 -5.15
C GLU A 172 -2.79 -5.52 -3.74
N ILE A 173 -3.78 -5.17 -2.90
CA ILE A 173 -3.55 -4.83 -1.48
C ILE A 173 -2.96 -6.03 -0.72
N LEU A 174 -3.47 -7.25 -0.94
CA LEU A 174 -2.93 -8.45 -0.29
C LEU A 174 -1.52 -8.76 -0.76
N HIS A 175 -1.24 -8.62 -2.06
CA HIS A 175 0.08 -8.82 -2.62
C HIS A 175 1.10 -7.85 -2.02
N ASP A 176 0.75 -6.57 -1.92
CA ASP A 176 1.60 -5.55 -1.29
C ASP A 176 1.88 -5.84 0.19
N ARG A 177 0.85 -6.22 0.95
CA ARG A 177 1.02 -6.64 2.35
C ARG A 177 1.93 -7.85 2.47
N SER A 178 1.73 -8.87 1.64
CA SER A 178 2.57 -10.08 1.63
C SER A 178 4.02 -9.73 1.32
N ARG A 179 4.25 -8.86 0.34
CA ARG A 179 5.58 -8.39 -0.04
C ARG A 179 6.24 -7.60 1.11
N SER A 180 5.51 -6.68 1.74
CA SER A 180 6.03 -5.92 2.88
C SER A 180 6.43 -6.85 4.04
N ILE A 181 5.62 -7.89 4.31
CA ILE A 181 5.95 -8.92 5.31
C ILE A 181 7.20 -9.70 4.90
N GLU A 182 7.32 -10.13 3.65
CA GLU A 182 8.49 -10.85 3.13
C GLU A 182 9.76 -9.98 3.22
N GLU A 183 9.70 -8.71 2.81
CA GLU A 183 10.81 -7.77 2.87
C GLU A 183 11.27 -7.55 4.31
N ARG A 184 10.33 -7.32 5.24
CA ARG A 184 10.64 -7.20 6.68
C ARG A 184 11.19 -8.49 7.26
N GLY A 185 10.67 -9.65 6.85
CA GLY A 185 11.18 -10.96 7.26
C GLY A 185 12.61 -11.19 6.76
N ARG A 186 12.89 -10.82 5.52
CA ARG A 186 14.23 -10.87 4.92
C ARG A 186 15.19 -9.93 5.63
N GLU A 187 14.78 -8.71 5.93
CA GLU A 187 15.59 -7.74 6.67
C GLU A 187 15.95 -8.26 8.06
N ARG A 188 14.96 -8.78 8.81
CA ARG A 188 15.19 -9.45 10.10
C ARG A 188 16.18 -10.61 9.99
N LEU A 189 16.04 -11.46 8.97
CA LEU A 189 16.95 -12.58 8.75
C LEU A 189 18.39 -12.11 8.50
N VAL A 190 18.58 -11.06 7.68
CA VAL A 190 19.91 -10.47 7.43
C VAL A 190 20.51 -9.94 8.73
N VAL A 191 19.73 -9.22 9.53
CA VAL A 191 20.17 -8.73 10.86
C VAL A 191 20.59 -9.88 11.77
N GLN A 192 19.75 -10.92 11.89
CA GLN A 192 20.07 -12.08 12.73
C GLN A 192 21.31 -12.84 12.26
N MET A 193 21.49 -13.01 10.94
CA MET A 193 22.68 -13.65 10.40
C MET A 193 23.95 -12.85 10.70
N ALA A 194 23.90 -11.52 10.59
CA ALA A 194 25.03 -10.68 10.91
C ALA A 194 25.35 -10.70 12.41
N MET A 195 24.33 -10.66 13.27
CA MET A 195 24.49 -10.79 14.71
C MET A 195 25.16 -12.13 15.09
N ARG A 196 24.77 -13.23 14.46
CA ARG A 196 25.40 -14.56 14.66
C ARG A 196 26.84 -14.63 14.13
N ALA A 197 27.22 -13.78 13.18
CA ALA A 197 28.59 -13.71 12.68
C ALA A 197 29.53 -12.93 13.61
N LEU A 198 28.99 -12.16 14.56
CA LEU A 198 29.75 -11.49 15.61
C LEU A 198 29.99 -12.43 16.79
N SER A 199 31.21 -12.40 17.31
CA SER A 199 31.55 -12.98 18.61
C SER A 199 30.98 -12.14 19.75
N TYR A 200 30.88 -12.73 20.94
CA TYR A 200 30.38 -12.03 22.13
C TYR A 200 31.07 -10.68 22.37
N SER A 201 32.41 -10.64 22.30
CA SER A 201 33.19 -9.41 22.46
C SER A 201 32.94 -8.38 21.36
N GLU A 202 32.67 -8.83 20.13
CA GLU A 202 32.32 -7.95 19.00
C GLU A 202 30.92 -7.35 19.18
N VAL A 203 29.93 -8.14 19.63
CA VAL A 203 28.57 -7.65 19.95
C VAL A 203 28.63 -6.57 21.04
N GLU A 204 29.35 -6.83 22.14
CA GLU A 204 29.48 -5.88 23.24
C GLU A 204 30.16 -4.58 22.79
N SER A 205 31.21 -4.71 21.98
CA SER A 205 31.91 -3.56 21.39
C SER A 205 30.98 -2.72 20.53
N VAL A 206 30.15 -3.35 19.70
CA VAL A 206 29.22 -2.63 18.82
C VAL A 206 28.11 -1.95 19.63
N ARG A 207 27.57 -2.60 20.66
CA ARG A 207 26.57 -1.97 21.55
C ARG A 207 27.09 -0.66 22.13
N HIS A 208 28.31 -0.67 22.67
CA HIS A 208 28.94 0.54 23.19
C HIS A 208 29.20 1.60 22.12
N ILE A 209 29.59 1.19 20.92
CA ILE A 209 29.78 2.11 19.79
C ILE A 209 28.47 2.83 19.47
N ILE A 210 27.37 2.09 19.32
CA ILE A 210 26.07 2.68 18.97
C ILE A 210 25.55 3.59 20.09
N GLN A 211 25.70 3.20 21.36
CA GLN A 211 25.33 4.05 22.50
C GLN A 211 26.13 5.36 22.53
N ASP A 212 27.43 5.31 22.22
CA ASP A 212 28.31 6.49 22.16
C ASP A 212 27.95 7.45 21.01
N LEU A 213 27.31 6.96 19.95
CA LEU A 213 26.87 7.81 18.83
C LEU A 213 25.69 8.70 19.21
N GLY A 214 24.82 8.27 20.13
CA GLY A 214 23.61 9.02 20.53
C GLY A 214 22.62 9.25 19.38
N GLY A 215 22.67 8.43 18.33
CA GLY A 215 21.86 8.56 17.12
C GLY A 215 22.20 7.49 16.07
N SER A 216 21.55 7.55 14.91
CA SER A 216 21.71 6.57 13.82
C SER A 216 22.98 6.75 12.98
N GLU A 217 23.73 7.83 13.19
CA GLU A 217 24.99 8.08 12.48
C GLU A 217 25.98 8.92 13.30
N GLY A 218 27.28 8.78 12.99
CA GLY A 218 28.33 9.64 13.55
C GLY A 218 29.74 9.06 13.40
N VAL A 219 30.71 9.62 14.12
CA VAL A 219 32.13 9.28 13.97
C VAL A 219 32.65 8.52 15.18
N VAL A 220 33.27 7.36 14.92
CA VAL A 220 33.79 6.46 15.93
C VAL A 220 35.30 6.37 15.83
N VAL A 221 35.98 6.53 16.97
CA VAL A 221 37.43 6.34 17.09
C VAL A 221 37.69 4.98 17.75
N ALA A 222 38.06 3.99 16.94
CA ALA A 222 38.18 2.60 17.39
C ALA A 222 39.16 2.40 18.57
N SER A 223 40.24 3.19 18.68
CA SER A 223 41.15 3.11 19.84
C SER A 223 40.47 3.55 21.14
N LYS A 224 39.71 4.65 21.11
CA LYS A 224 39.01 5.17 22.30
C LYS A 224 37.95 4.20 22.82
N VAL A 225 37.29 3.48 21.91
CA VAL A 225 36.33 2.43 22.28
C VAL A 225 37.04 1.19 22.80
N ALA A 226 38.15 0.78 22.16
CA ALA A 226 38.96 -0.37 22.57
C ALA A 226 39.42 -0.24 24.04
N ASP A 227 39.96 0.92 24.39
CA ASP A 227 40.47 1.23 25.73
C ASP A 227 39.36 1.21 26.78
N ARG A 228 38.13 1.61 26.42
CA ARG A 228 36.98 1.65 27.35
C ARG A 228 36.36 0.27 27.58
N VAL A 229 36.19 -0.51 26.51
CA VAL A 229 35.55 -1.84 26.57
C VAL A 229 36.55 -2.92 27.02
N GLY A 230 37.86 -2.62 27.00
CA GLY A 230 38.90 -3.57 27.40
C GLY A 230 39.18 -4.64 26.35
N VAL A 231 39.06 -4.29 25.07
CA VAL A 231 39.31 -5.19 23.93
C VAL A 231 40.40 -4.62 23.02
N THR A 232 40.94 -5.42 22.11
CA THR A 232 41.88 -4.91 21.10
C THR A 232 41.14 -4.14 20.01
N ARG A 233 41.81 -3.15 19.41
CA ARG A 233 41.27 -2.38 18.26
C ARG A 233 40.81 -3.28 17.10
N SER A 234 41.44 -4.44 16.90
CA SER A 234 41.08 -5.38 15.84
C SER A 234 39.69 -6.01 16.03
N VAL A 235 39.23 -6.20 17.27
CA VAL A 235 37.85 -6.67 17.57
C VAL A 235 36.84 -5.68 17.01
N ILE A 236 37.00 -4.39 17.30
CA ILE A 236 36.09 -3.33 16.83
C ILE A 236 36.12 -3.23 15.30
N VAL A 237 37.31 -3.19 14.70
CA VAL A 237 37.43 -3.07 13.23
C VAL A 237 36.80 -4.27 12.53
N ASN A 238 36.97 -5.48 13.07
CA ASN A 238 36.35 -6.68 12.52
C ASN A 238 34.82 -6.68 12.66
N ALA A 239 34.29 -6.26 13.81
CA ALA A 239 32.86 -6.13 14.02
C ALA A 239 32.22 -5.19 12.98
N LEU A 240 32.80 -3.99 12.83
CA LEU A 240 32.33 -3.00 11.85
C LEU A 240 32.45 -3.51 10.41
N ARG A 241 33.52 -4.23 10.08
CA ARG A 241 33.69 -4.83 8.75
C ARG A 241 32.61 -5.88 8.45
N LYS A 242 32.30 -6.75 9.42
CA LYS A 242 31.25 -7.78 9.29
C LYS A 242 29.87 -7.15 9.08
N LEU A 243 29.53 -6.14 9.87
CA LEU A 243 28.26 -5.41 9.75
C LEU A 243 28.15 -4.63 8.43
N SER A 244 29.24 -4.02 7.99
CA SER A 244 29.27 -3.31 6.70
C SER A 244 29.16 -4.27 5.52
N SER A 245 29.78 -5.45 5.62
CA SER A 245 29.64 -6.51 4.60
C SER A 245 28.21 -7.08 4.53
N ALA A 246 27.48 -7.06 5.64
CA ALA A 246 26.07 -7.48 5.71
C ALA A 246 25.09 -6.38 5.26
N GLY A 247 25.56 -5.17 4.95
CA GLY A 247 24.71 -4.03 4.58
C GLY A 247 23.91 -3.44 5.73
N ILE A 248 24.25 -3.74 6.98
CA ILE A 248 23.57 -3.21 8.17
C ILE A 248 24.05 -1.81 8.49
N ILE A 249 25.34 -1.54 8.24
CA ILE A 249 25.94 -0.23 8.41
C ILE A 249 26.69 0.19 7.14
N GLU A 250 26.70 1.48 6.89
CA GLU A 250 27.68 2.09 6.00
C GLU A 250 28.86 2.59 6.82
N SER A 251 30.07 2.36 6.33
CA SER A 251 31.29 2.83 6.98
C SER A 251 32.18 3.58 6.00
N ARG A 252 32.70 4.73 6.41
CA ARG A 252 33.64 5.55 5.65
C ARG A 252 34.82 5.96 6.52
N SER A 253 36.02 5.56 6.14
CA SER A 253 37.24 5.96 6.85
C SER A 253 37.49 7.46 6.71
N LEU A 254 37.76 8.14 7.84
CA LEU A 254 38.20 9.53 7.92
C LEU A 254 39.69 9.64 8.32
N GLY A 255 40.45 8.55 8.15
CA GLY A 255 41.85 8.46 8.54
C GLY A 255 42.03 8.58 10.06
N MET A 256 42.88 9.51 10.50
CA MET A 256 43.19 9.70 11.92
C MET A 256 42.00 10.24 12.74
N LYS A 257 40.98 10.81 12.09
CA LYS A 257 39.79 11.34 12.75
C LYS A 257 38.80 10.24 13.17
N GLY A 258 39.00 9.00 12.72
CA GLY A 258 38.13 7.87 13.00
C GLY A 258 37.40 7.36 11.76
N THR A 259 36.29 6.67 11.97
CA THR A 259 35.44 6.10 10.94
C THR A 259 34.04 6.68 11.11
N TYR A 260 33.49 7.26 10.04
CA TYR A 260 32.07 7.60 9.99
C TYR A 260 31.26 6.33 9.81
N ILE A 261 30.19 6.18 10.60
CA ILE A 261 29.28 5.05 10.57
C ILE A 261 27.86 5.58 10.47
N LYS A 262 27.06 4.93 9.63
CA LYS A 262 25.62 5.14 9.56
C LYS A 262 24.91 3.80 9.63
N VAL A 263 23.97 3.68 10.57
CA VAL A 263 23.12 2.50 10.70
C VAL A 263 22.01 2.59 9.64
N ILE A 264 21.89 1.56 8.82
CA ILE A 264 20.91 1.51 7.72
C ILE A 264 19.61 0.83 8.16
N SER A 265 19.70 -0.22 8.99
CA SER A 265 18.56 -0.98 9.46
C SER A 265 18.20 -0.62 10.90
N SER A 266 17.00 -0.11 11.14
CA SER A 266 16.49 0.16 12.50
C SER A 266 16.29 -1.12 13.31
N LEU A 267 15.97 -2.24 12.65
CA LEU A 267 15.84 -3.57 13.28
C LEU A 267 17.13 -4.03 13.97
N PHE A 268 18.28 -3.55 13.51
CA PHE A 268 19.55 -3.83 14.16
C PHE A 268 19.67 -3.16 15.55
N LEU A 269 19.14 -1.95 15.71
CA LEU A 269 19.12 -1.25 17.00
C LEU A 269 18.20 -1.97 17.99
N GLU A 270 17.02 -2.41 17.51
CA GLU A 270 16.08 -3.23 18.27
C GLU A 270 16.74 -4.53 18.77
N GLU A 271 17.43 -5.28 17.90
CA GLU A 271 18.14 -6.52 18.26
C GLU A 271 19.32 -6.29 19.23
N LEU A 272 19.90 -5.08 19.26
CA LEU A 272 20.91 -4.71 20.25
C LEU A 272 20.32 -4.31 21.62
N GLY A 273 19.00 -4.16 21.72
CA GLY A 273 18.31 -3.66 22.92
C GLY A 273 18.51 -2.16 23.13
N ILE A 274 18.74 -1.40 22.05
CA ILE A 274 18.87 0.06 22.09
C ILE A 274 17.59 0.63 21.48
N GLU A 275 16.66 1.06 22.34
CA GLU A 275 15.48 1.84 21.92
C GLU A 275 15.90 3.31 21.69
N GLU A 276 15.29 3.97 20.70
CA GLU A 276 15.50 5.40 20.38
C GLU A 276 15.10 6.33 21.54
#